data_AF-A0A0F5ZQ49-F1
#
_entry.id   AF-A0A0F5ZQ49-F1
#
_cell.length_a   1.000
_cell.length_b   1.000
_cell.length_c   1.000
_cell.angle_alpha   90.00
_cell.angle_beta   90.00
_cell.angle_gamma   90.00
#
_symmetry.space_group_name_H-M   'P 1'
#
loop_
_entity.id
_entity.type
_entity.pdbx_description
1 polymer ?
#
loop_
_entity_poly.entity_id
_entity_poly.type
_entity_poly.pdbx_seq_one_letter_code
_entity_poly.pdbx_strand_id
1 'polypeptide(L)'
;ADDGTGTNPPPSGGDDRPDVASITSPTVTEGDTATFTVTLTNESTSDTTVTMTLASGSADKNVDFTGTTVTVNGDEVSVNADGTFEVTVKPGDTEFTVDVITTDNLDANGKPVFEST
;
A
#
# COMPACT_ATOMS: atom_id res chain seq x y z
N ALA A 1 -19.03 27.45 -46.73
CA ALA A 1 -18.26 26.29 -47.23
C ALA A 1 -17.74 25.55 -46.01
N ASP A 2 -17.88 24.24 -46.06
CA ASP A 2 -17.56 23.20 -45.08
C ASP A 2 -16.32 22.45 -45.61
N ASP A 3 -15.34 22.13 -44.76
CA ASP A 3 -14.13 21.37 -45.12
C ASP A 3 -14.05 19.97 -44.46
N GLY A 4 -15.16 19.47 -43.91
CA GLY A 4 -15.45 18.07 -43.60
C GLY A 4 -14.30 17.05 -43.60
N THR A 5 -13.46 17.06 -42.57
CA THR A 5 -12.65 15.87 -42.21
C THR A 5 -12.85 15.53 -40.74
N GLY A 6 -13.95 14.83 -40.47
CA GLY A 6 -14.20 14.21 -39.18
C GLY A 6 -13.39 12.92 -39.02
N THR A 7 -12.90 12.69 -37.79
CA THR A 7 -12.97 11.38 -37.16
C THR A 7 -13.24 11.61 -35.68
N ASN A 8 -14.49 11.39 -35.30
CA ASN A 8 -14.98 10.98 -33.98
C ASN A 8 -14.06 11.31 -32.77
N PRO A 9 -14.45 12.20 -31.83
CA PRO A 9 -13.76 12.25 -30.54
C PRO A 9 -13.81 10.84 -29.94
N PRO A 10 -12.74 10.35 -29.29
CA PRO A 10 -12.82 9.04 -28.64
C PRO A 10 -14.04 9.04 -27.71
N PRO A 11 -14.90 8.02 -27.73
CA PRO A 11 -15.95 7.96 -26.75
C PRO A 11 -15.33 7.75 -25.36
N SER A 12 -15.75 8.59 -24.42
CA SER A 12 -15.62 8.47 -22.95
C SER A 12 -14.43 9.18 -22.31
N GLY A 13 -14.70 10.04 -21.33
CA GLY A 13 -13.77 10.33 -20.24
C GLY A 13 -13.48 9.03 -19.49
N GLY A 14 -12.45 8.33 -19.94
CA GLY A 14 -11.86 7.21 -19.22
C GLY A 14 -11.19 7.72 -17.96
N ASP A 15 -11.31 6.95 -16.89
CA ASP A 15 -10.55 7.21 -15.69
C ASP A 15 -9.11 6.73 -15.91
N ASP A 16 -8.23 7.64 -16.33
CA ASP A 16 -6.79 7.36 -16.54
C ASP A 16 -6.03 7.27 -15.20
N ARG A 17 -6.72 7.34 -14.06
CA ARG A 17 -6.09 7.12 -12.75
C ARG A 17 -5.68 5.64 -12.62
N PRO A 18 -4.51 5.37 -12.04
CA PRO A 18 -4.04 4.02 -11.85
C PRO A 18 -4.93 3.28 -10.85
N ASP A 19 -5.17 2.00 -11.10
CA ASP A 19 -5.69 1.06 -10.09
C ASP A 19 -4.55 0.20 -9.55
N VAL A 20 -4.75 -0.43 -8.40
CA VAL A 20 -3.79 -1.39 -7.82
C VAL A 20 -3.83 -2.68 -8.62
N ALA A 21 -2.71 -3.02 -9.27
CA ALA A 21 -2.56 -4.24 -10.04
C ALA A 21 -2.13 -5.44 -9.17
N SER A 22 -1.20 -5.20 -8.24
CA SER A 22 -0.71 -6.24 -7.33
C SER A 22 -0.06 -5.65 -6.08
N ILE A 23 0.03 -6.48 -5.04
CA ILE A 23 0.75 -6.21 -3.80
C ILE A 23 1.60 -7.43 -3.49
N THR A 24 2.88 -7.24 -3.13
CA THR A 24 3.73 -8.36 -2.68
C THR A 24 3.31 -8.86 -1.29
N SER A 25 3.68 -10.10 -0.96
CA SER A 25 3.39 -10.72 0.33
C SER A 25 4.68 -11.27 0.97
N PRO A 26 5.52 -10.40 1.55
CA PRO A 26 6.78 -10.83 2.14
C PRO A 26 6.58 -11.71 3.38
N THR A 27 7.55 -12.57 3.66
CA THR A 27 7.73 -13.21 4.96
C THR A 27 9.05 -12.69 5.52
N VAL A 28 9.02 -12.12 6.72
CA VAL A 28 10.18 -11.56 7.41
C VAL A 28 10.34 -12.20 8.78
N THR A 29 11.53 -12.09 9.36
CA THR A 29 11.74 -12.45 10.76
C THR A 29 11.13 -11.38 11.66
N GLU A 30 10.61 -11.78 12.81
CA GLU A 30 10.12 -10.84 13.83
C GLU A 30 11.21 -9.83 14.21
N GLY A 31 10.81 -8.56 14.33
CA GLY A 31 11.71 -7.42 14.54
C GLY A 31 12.25 -6.79 13.25
N ASP A 32 12.19 -7.49 12.10
CA ASP A 32 12.51 -6.90 10.80
C ASP A 32 11.35 -6.09 10.24
N THR A 33 11.63 -5.28 9.22
CA THR A 33 10.60 -4.52 8.50
C THR A 33 10.04 -5.34 7.33
N ALA A 34 8.72 -5.45 7.26
CA ALA A 34 8.03 -6.02 6.10
C ALA A 34 7.76 -4.93 5.06
N THR A 35 8.41 -5.03 3.89
CA THR A 35 8.20 -4.10 2.75
C THR A 35 7.24 -4.71 1.74
N PHE A 36 6.09 -4.06 1.59
CA PHE A 36 5.08 -4.38 0.58
C PHE A 36 5.28 -3.46 -0.62
N THR A 37 5.48 -4.03 -1.80
CA THR A 37 5.51 -3.30 -3.06
C THR A 37 4.13 -3.36 -3.67
N VAL A 38 3.53 -2.19 -3.91
CA VAL A 38 2.26 -2.03 -4.60
C VAL A 38 2.54 -1.60 -6.03
N THR A 39 2.12 -2.40 -7.01
CA THR A 39 2.25 -2.08 -8.43
C THR A 39 0.91 -1.63 -8.98
N LEU A 40 0.93 -0.64 -9.87
CA LEU A 40 -0.23 -0.01 -10.47
C LEU A 40 -0.46 -0.49 -11.91
N THR A 41 -1.70 -0.39 -12.40
CA THR A 41 -2.07 -0.81 -13.77
C THR A 41 -1.40 0.02 -14.87
N ASN A 42 -1.08 1.27 -14.56
CA ASN A 42 -0.46 2.25 -15.45
C ASN A 42 0.23 3.34 -14.62
N GLU A 43 0.99 4.20 -15.29
CA GLU A 43 1.52 5.42 -14.67
C GLU A 43 0.36 6.33 -14.23
N SER A 44 0.51 6.95 -13.06
CA SER A 44 -0.39 8.04 -12.68
C SER A 44 -0.18 9.26 -13.57
N THR A 45 -1.26 9.91 -14.00
CA THR A 45 -1.19 11.14 -14.81
C THR A 45 -1.32 12.43 -13.98
N SER A 46 -1.75 12.30 -12.72
CA SER A 46 -1.88 13.37 -11.73
C SER A 46 -1.56 12.85 -10.31
N ASP A 47 -1.53 13.72 -9.31
CA ASP A 47 -1.57 13.27 -7.90
C ASP A 47 -2.87 12.47 -7.69
N THR A 48 -2.76 11.20 -7.32
CA THR A 48 -3.88 10.28 -7.11
C THR A 48 -3.84 9.74 -5.68
N THR A 49 -4.92 9.92 -4.93
CA THR A 49 -5.07 9.34 -3.59
C THR A 49 -5.56 7.90 -3.70
N VAL A 50 -4.81 6.97 -3.12
CA VAL A 50 -5.18 5.56 -2.95
C VAL A 50 -5.45 5.32 -1.47
N THR A 51 -6.65 4.84 -1.14
CA THR A 51 -6.98 4.42 0.22
C THR A 51 -6.60 2.96 0.40
N MET A 52 -5.73 2.70 1.38
CA MET A 52 -5.22 1.38 1.72
C MET A 52 -5.73 0.96 3.10
N THR A 53 -5.75 -0.34 3.37
CA THR A 53 -6.09 -0.89 4.69
C THR A 53 -4.96 -1.78 5.18
N LEU A 54 -4.39 -1.45 6.35
CA LEU A 54 -3.48 -2.32 7.07
C LEU A 54 -4.29 -3.39 7.81
N ALA A 55 -4.37 -4.57 7.20
CA ALA A 55 -5.18 -5.68 7.69
C ALA A 55 -4.34 -6.69 8.49
N SER A 56 -4.94 -7.30 9.51
CA SER A 56 -4.42 -8.52 10.13
C SER A 56 -4.59 -9.71 9.19
N GLY A 57 -3.82 -10.77 9.45
CA GLY A 57 -3.92 -12.03 8.73
C GLY A 57 -3.55 -13.19 9.66
N SER A 58 -2.44 -13.86 9.38
CA SER A 58 -1.80 -14.76 10.35
C SER A 58 -1.03 -14.03 11.44
N ALA A 59 -0.81 -12.72 11.28
CA ALA A 59 -0.18 -11.83 12.23
C ALA A 59 -1.23 -10.86 12.79
N ASP A 60 -1.16 -10.59 14.09
CA ASP A 60 -2.09 -9.77 14.84
C ASP A 60 -1.59 -8.33 15.01
N LYS A 61 -2.52 -7.38 14.77
CA LYS A 61 -2.25 -5.95 14.83
C LYS A 61 -1.96 -5.49 16.25
N ASN A 62 -0.91 -4.68 16.42
CA ASN A 62 -0.36 -4.21 17.71
C ASN A 62 0.17 -5.32 18.61
N VAL A 63 0.38 -6.50 18.04
CA VAL A 63 0.94 -7.68 18.68
C VAL A 63 2.20 -8.04 17.91
N ASP A 64 2.03 -8.55 16.69
CA ASP A 64 3.10 -8.98 15.80
C ASP A 64 3.63 -7.84 14.91
N PHE A 65 2.87 -6.74 14.79
CA PHE A 65 3.29 -5.55 14.04
C PHE A 65 2.63 -4.26 14.54
N THR A 66 3.26 -3.12 14.23
CA THR A 66 2.74 -1.79 14.57
C THR A 66 1.49 -1.46 13.74
N GLY A 67 0.35 -1.26 14.40
CA GLY A 67 -0.94 -1.02 13.74
C GLY A 67 -1.34 0.45 13.59
N THR A 68 -0.50 1.38 14.03
CA THR A 68 -0.81 2.82 14.13
C THR A 68 -0.12 3.68 13.09
N THR A 69 0.94 3.17 12.46
CA THR A 69 1.79 3.89 11.51
C THR A 69 2.38 2.93 10.50
N VAL A 70 2.56 3.40 9.27
CA VAL A 70 3.34 2.75 8.22
C VAL A 70 4.32 3.76 7.63
N THR A 71 5.31 3.31 6.87
CA THR A 71 6.16 4.21 6.08
C THR A 71 5.90 4.00 4.60
N VAL A 72 5.51 5.04 3.88
CA VAL A 72 5.17 5.00 2.46
C VAL A 72 6.24 5.75 1.68
N ASN A 73 6.97 5.06 0.81
CA ASN A 73 8.11 5.64 0.07
C ASN A 73 9.13 6.40 0.96
N GLY A 74 9.28 5.99 2.23
CA GLY A 74 10.16 6.62 3.20
C GLY A 74 9.51 7.68 4.11
N ASP A 75 8.25 8.06 3.85
CA ASP A 75 7.50 9.02 4.67
C ASP A 75 6.54 8.31 5.63
N GLU A 76 6.52 8.72 6.91
CA GLU A 76 5.61 8.14 7.89
C GLU A 76 4.15 8.59 7.64
N VAL A 77 3.23 7.62 7.62
CA VAL A 77 1.79 7.83 7.45
C VAL A 77 1.05 7.20 8.62
N SER A 78 0.18 7.98 9.27
CA SER A 78 -0.67 7.48 10.34
C SER A 78 -1.76 6.55 9.81
N VAL A 79 -2.00 5.46 10.54
CA VAL A 79 -3.08 4.51 10.28
C VAL A 79 -4.26 4.85 11.18
N ASN A 80 -5.44 4.99 10.57
CA ASN A 80 -6.68 5.26 11.27
C ASN A 80 -7.08 4.08 12.17
N ALA A 81 -7.99 4.32 13.12
CA ALA A 81 -8.46 3.28 14.05
C ALA A 81 -9.10 2.07 13.34
N ASP A 82 -9.71 2.29 12.17
CA ASP A 82 -10.28 1.24 11.32
C ASP A 82 -9.24 0.50 10.45
N GLY A 83 -7.97 0.88 10.55
CA GLY A 83 -6.87 0.31 9.77
C GLY A 83 -6.62 1.01 8.43
N THR A 84 -7.41 2.02 8.05
CA THR A 84 -7.22 2.72 6.78
C THR A 84 -6.09 3.74 6.84
N PHE A 85 -5.43 3.99 5.72
CA PHE A 85 -4.49 5.09 5.51
C PHE A 85 -4.49 5.52 4.04
N GLU A 86 -4.05 6.75 3.77
CA GLU A 86 -4.03 7.30 2.41
C GLU A 86 -2.61 7.39 1.86
N VAL A 87 -2.45 7.00 0.59
CA VAL A 87 -1.20 7.14 -0.17
C VAL A 87 -1.43 8.11 -1.31
N THR A 88 -0.56 9.12 -1.46
CA THR A 88 -0.56 9.99 -2.63
C THR A 88 0.44 9.47 -3.65
N VAL A 89 -0.07 8.92 -4.75
CA VAL A 89 0.73 8.49 -5.92
C VAL A 89 0.98 9.70 -6.81
N LYS A 90 2.23 9.97 -7.16
CA LYS A 90 2.62 11.15 -7.96
C LYS A 90 2.53 10.87 -9.47
N PRO A 91 2.43 11.90 -10.31
CA PRO A 91 2.48 11.73 -11.76
C PRO A 91 3.76 10.99 -12.18
N GLY A 92 3.60 9.97 -13.02
CA GLY A 92 4.69 9.12 -13.51
C GLY A 92 4.98 7.90 -12.64
N ASP A 93 4.42 7.80 -11.43
CA ASP A 93 4.61 6.61 -10.58
C ASP A 93 3.79 5.44 -11.11
N THR A 94 4.41 4.25 -11.15
CA THR A 94 3.76 2.95 -11.40
C THR A 94 3.77 2.05 -10.18
N GLU A 95 4.43 2.46 -9.11
CA GLU A 95 4.59 1.68 -7.89
C GLU A 95 4.87 2.56 -6.68
N PHE A 96 4.60 2.03 -5.50
CA PHE A 96 5.07 2.57 -4.22
C PHE A 96 5.35 1.45 -3.23
N THR A 97 6.15 1.73 -2.20
CA THR A 97 6.40 0.80 -1.10
C THR A 97 5.64 1.22 0.15
N VAL A 98 5.19 0.22 0.90
CA VAL A 98 4.64 0.37 2.25
C VAL A 98 5.47 -0.51 3.18
N ASP A 99 6.16 0.10 4.12
CA ASP A 99 6.93 -0.57 5.15
C ASP A 99 6.13 -0.65 6.44
N VAL A 100 6.07 -1.86 7.00
CA VAL A 100 5.40 -2.16 8.26
C VAL A 100 6.42 -2.73 9.23
N ILE A 101 6.53 -2.09 10.40
CA ILE A 101 7.44 -2.54 11.47
C ILE A 101 6.82 -3.74 12.17
N THR A 102 7.51 -4.89 12.14
CA THR A 102 7.12 -6.06 12.93
C THR A 102 7.67 -5.96 14.35
N THR A 103 6.97 -6.58 15.29
CA THR A 103 7.38 -6.63 16.70
C THR A 103 8.27 -7.85 16.91
N ASP A 104 9.43 -7.66 17.53
CA ASP A 104 10.18 -8.78 18.11
C ASP A 104 9.60 -9.10 19.50
N ASN A 105 8.88 -10.22 19.59
CA ASN A 105 8.33 -10.75 20.84
C ASN A 105 8.94 -12.13 21.18
N LEU A 106 10.13 -12.44 20.67
CA LEU A 106 10.84 -13.67 20.99
C LEU A 106 11.40 -13.64 22.42
N ASP A 107 11.39 -14.81 23.07
CA ASP A 107 12.07 -15.01 24.35
C ASP A 107 13.60 -15.10 24.15
N ALA A 108 14.36 -15.19 25.25
CA ALA A 108 15.82 -15.31 25.22
C ALA A 108 16.34 -16.56 24.47
N ASN A 109 15.46 -17.49 24.10
CA ASN A 109 15.77 -18.71 23.35
C ASN A 109 15.29 -18.62 21.88
N GLY A 110 14.80 -17.47 21.43
CA GLY A 110 14.30 -17.27 20.07
C GLY A 110 12.95 -17.94 19.81
N LYS A 111 12.17 -18.20 20.86
CA LYS A 111 10.82 -18.77 20.75
C LYS A 111 9.79 -17.66 21.00
N PRO A 112 8.69 -17.59 20.23
CA PRO A 112 7.64 -16.62 20.53
C PRO A 112 7.18 -16.80 21.99
N VAL A 113 7.13 -15.69 22.72
CA VAL A 113 6.55 -15.67 24.07
C VAL A 113 5.07 -15.98 23.90
N PHE A 114 4.66 -17.22 24.21
CA PHE A 114 3.30 -17.70 23.96
C PHE A 114 2.24 -16.69 24.42
N GLU A 115 1.47 -16.21 23.44
CA GLU A 115 0.30 -15.38 23.71
C GLU A 115 -0.87 -16.29 24.04
N SER A 116 -1.37 -16.17 25.27
CA SER A 116 -2.58 -16.87 25.65
C SER A 116 -3.76 -16.18 24.96
N THR A 117 -4.35 -16.87 23.98
CA THR A 117 -5.62 -16.48 23.33
C THR A 117 -6.73 -16.23 24.34
#